data_AF-K0IIJ7-F1
#
_entry.id   AF-K0IIJ7-F1
#
_cell.length_a   1.000
_cell.length_b   1.000
_cell.length_c   1.000
_cell.angle_alpha   90.00
_cell.angle_beta   90.00
_cell.angle_gamma   90.00
#
_symmetry.space_group_name_H-M   'P 1'
#
loop_
_entity.id
_entity.type
_entity.pdbx_description
1 polymer ?
#
loop_
_entity_poly.entity_id
_entity_poly.type
_entity_poly.pdbx_seq_one_letter_code
_entity_poly.pdbx_strand_id
1 'polypeptide(L)'
;MIKEEKVLAEQIKDMQKQVEWLSAQYAGSIQIRFIRCGSPNCYCAKAKKGHGPYYYLERRVSASKVEMIYLGKQKTDVNHYKNYHYRVSNLKKRLRAMKRRHQQLLGAIMSITQLVKTDLE
;
A
#
# COMPACT_ATOMS: atom_id res chain seq x y z
N MET A 1 -9.53 -30.66 1.87
CA MET A 1 -10.16 -29.68 0.95
C MET A 1 -10.98 -28.61 1.67
N ILE A 2 -12.16 -28.89 2.25
CA ILE A 2 -13.00 -27.86 2.89
C ILE A 2 -12.30 -27.18 4.10
N LYS A 3 -11.61 -27.94 4.95
CA LYS A 3 -10.85 -27.38 6.08
C LYS A 3 -9.71 -26.46 5.61
N GLU A 4 -9.03 -26.82 4.53
CA GLU A 4 -7.92 -26.04 3.96
C GLU A 4 -8.43 -24.75 3.31
N GLU A 5 -9.61 -24.80 2.69
CA GLU A 5 -10.28 -23.62 2.15
C GLU A 5 -10.59 -22.62 3.26
N LYS A 6 -11.20 -23.07 4.37
CA LYS A 6 -11.53 -22.21 5.51
C LYS A 6 -10.29 -21.55 6.12
N VAL A 7 -9.20 -22.31 6.27
CA VAL A 7 -7.93 -21.78 6.77
C VAL A 7 -7.38 -20.71 5.83
N LEU A 8 -7.38 -20.97 4.53
CA LEU A 8 -6.89 -20.01 3.54
C LEU A 8 -7.75 -18.73 3.50
N ALA A 9 -9.07 -18.86 3.64
CA ALA A 9 -10.00 -17.73 3.70
C ALA A 9 -9.70 -16.80 4.89
N GLU A 10 -9.46 -17.36 6.08
CA GLU A 10 -9.11 -16.54 7.25
C GLU A 10 -7.75 -15.86 7.08
N GLN A 11 -6.75 -16.58 6.54
CA GLN A 11 -5.44 -15.99 6.25
C GLN A 11 -5.52 -14.85 5.22
N ILE A 12 -6.41 -14.96 4.22
CA ILE A 12 -6.68 -13.87 3.26
C ILE A 12 -7.25 -12.65 3.98
N LYS A 13 -8.23 -12.86 4.86
CA LYS A 13 -8.88 -11.80 5.62
C LYS A 13 -7.89 -11.05 6.50
N ASP A 14 -7.02 -11.76 7.22
CA ASP A 14 -6.01 -11.13 8.07
C ASP A 14 -4.94 -10.40 7.27
N MET A 15 -4.48 -10.98 6.16
CA MET A 15 -3.53 -10.30 5.28
C MET A 15 -4.16 -9.05 4.63
N GLN A 16 -5.46 -9.10 4.33
CA GLN A 16 -6.19 -7.94 3.82
C GLN A 16 -6.25 -6.80 4.86
N LYS A 17 -6.58 -7.10 6.12
CA LYS A 17 -6.52 -6.12 7.21
C LYS A 17 -5.13 -5.49 7.36
N GLN A 18 -4.07 -6.30 7.27
CA GLN A 18 -2.69 -5.79 7.33
C GLN A 18 -2.37 -4.84 6.19
N VAL A 19 -2.80 -5.16 4.96
CA VAL A 19 -2.64 -4.28 3.79
C VAL A 19 -3.42 -2.99 3.94
N GLU A 20 -4.65 -3.05 4.45
CA GLU A 20 -5.52 -1.89 4.67
C GLU A 20 -4.95 -0.96 5.74
N TRP A 21 -4.54 -1.50 6.89
CA TRP A 21 -3.92 -0.73 7.97
C TRP A 21 -2.65 -0.02 7.50
N LEU A 22 -1.76 -0.75 6.82
CA LEU A 22 -0.55 -0.18 6.24
C LEU A 22 -0.89 0.90 5.20
N SER A 23 -1.86 0.63 4.32
CA SER A 23 -2.32 1.59 3.31
C SER A 23 -2.85 2.87 3.95
N ALA A 24 -3.63 2.79 5.03
CA ALA A 24 -4.16 3.97 5.70
C ALA A 24 -3.06 4.86 6.30
N GLN A 25 -1.99 4.26 6.84
CA GLN A 25 -0.91 5.00 7.52
C GLN A 25 0.03 5.71 6.54
N TYR A 26 0.32 5.11 5.39
CA TYR A 26 1.40 5.58 4.52
C TYR A 26 1.02 5.62 3.03
N ALA A 27 -0.25 5.53 2.67
CA ALA A 27 -0.69 5.78 1.29
C ALA A 27 -0.26 7.17 0.84
N GLY A 28 0.35 7.26 -0.33
CA GLY A 28 0.82 8.52 -0.89
C GLY A 28 2.10 8.38 -1.70
N SER A 29 2.73 9.50 -1.99
CA SER A 29 4.06 9.56 -2.61
C SER A 29 4.94 10.55 -1.85
N ILE A 30 6.24 10.27 -1.77
CA ILE A 30 7.20 11.21 -1.18
C ILE A 30 7.48 12.29 -2.21
N GLN A 31 7.19 13.53 -1.86
CA GLN A 31 7.47 14.71 -2.66
C GLN A 31 8.66 15.47 -2.06
N ILE A 32 9.56 15.96 -2.92
CA ILE A 32 10.70 16.78 -2.52
C ILE A 32 10.42 18.21 -2.95
N ARG A 33 10.46 19.14 -2.00
CA ARG A 33 10.23 20.57 -2.27
C ARG A 33 11.45 21.40 -1.92
N PHE A 34 11.68 22.42 -2.74
CA PHE A 34 12.63 23.51 -2.48
C PHE A 34 11.83 24.82 -2.46
N ILE A 35 11.80 25.51 -1.33
CA ILE A 35 10.94 26.69 -1.13
C ILE A 35 11.77 27.98 -1.14
N ARG A 36 11.16 29.08 -1.60
CA ARG A 36 11.78 30.40 -1.50
C ARG A 36 11.40 30.99 -0.14
N CYS A 37 12.41 31.23 0.69
CA CYS A 37 12.28 31.93 1.96
C CYS A 37 12.16 33.42 1.60
N GLY A 38 10.98 34.01 1.79
CA GLY A 38 10.63 35.37 1.33
C GLY A 38 11.46 36.52 1.92
N SER A 39 12.54 36.22 2.65
CA SER A 39 13.51 37.20 3.10
C SER A 39 14.39 37.63 1.92
N PRO A 40 14.51 38.94 1.64
CA PRO A 40 15.29 39.45 0.51
C PRO A 40 16.79 39.16 0.63
N ASN A 41 17.28 38.92 1.86
CA ASN A 41 18.68 38.60 2.14
C ASN A 41 18.97 37.09 2.21
N CYS A 42 17.96 36.25 1.99
CA CYS A 42 18.14 34.81 1.98
C CYS A 42 18.94 34.41 0.74
N TYR A 43 19.97 33.55 0.89
CA TYR A 43 20.68 32.99 -0.27
C TYR A 43 19.71 32.36 -1.28
N CYS A 44 18.65 31.72 -0.79
CA CYS A 44 17.63 31.12 -1.62
C CYS A 44 16.76 32.12 -2.40
N ALA A 45 16.81 33.43 -2.12
CA ALA A 45 16.16 34.45 -2.95
C ALA A 45 16.95 34.68 -4.25
N LYS A 46 18.29 34.55 -4.19
CA LYS A 46 19.22 34.80 -5.30
C LYS A 46 19.66 33.53 -6.04
N ALA A 47 19.62 32.37 -5.38
CA ALA A 47 20.05 31.10 -5.96
C ALA A 47 19.05 30.54 -7.00
N LYS A 48 19.48 29.62 -7.89
CA LYS A 48 18.57 28.89 -8.79
C LYS A 48 17.67 27.90 -8.05
N LYS A 49 18.15 27.29 -6.96
CA LYS A 49 17.37 26.39 -6.08
C LYS A 49 16.94 27.12 -4.80
N GLY A 50 15.70 26.87 -4.39
CA GLY A 50 15.17 27.32 -3.09
C GLY A 50 15.80 26.59 -1.90
N HIS A 51 15.42 26.98 -0.69
CA HIS A 51 15.77 26.31 0.55
C HIS A 51 15.19 24.89 0.55
N GLY A 52 15.98 23.90 0.97
CA GLY A 52 15.57 22.50 1.02
C GLY A 52 16.78 21.56 0.93
N PRO A 53 16.55 20.25 0.70
CA PRO A 53 15.26 19.63 0.43
C PRO A 53 14.34 19.57 1.66
N TYR A 54 13.05 19.75 1.43
CA TYR A 54 12.01 19.42 2.39
C TYR A 54 11.21 18.24 1.85
N TYR A 55 11.01 17.24 2.68
CA TYR A 55 10.29 16.04 2.32
C TYR A 55 8.85 16.10 2.82
N TYR A 56 7.92 15.70 1.96
CA TYR A 56 6.50 15.62 2.29
C TYR A 56 5.91 14.28 1.84
N LEU A 57 4.93 13.76 2.58
CA LEU A 57 4.02 12.73 2.09
C LEU A 57 2.83 13.43 1.45
N GLU A 58 2.68 13.28 0.14
CA GLU A 58 1.45 13.66 -0.57
C GLU A 58 0.49 12.49 -0.56
N ARG A 59 -0.69 12.65 0.07
CA ARG A 59 -1.72 11.60 0.11
C ARG A 59 -3.08 12.13 -0.32
N ARG A 60 -3.80 11.35 -1.12
CA ARG A 60 -5.19 11.64 -1.47
C ARG A 60 -6.11 11.12 -0.37
N VAL A 61 -6.88 12.01 0.24
CA VAL A 61 -7.82 11.70 1.34
C VAL A 61 -9.25 11.57 0.83
N SER A 62 -9.60 12.26 -0.24
CA SER A 62 -10.86 12.11 -0.96
C SER A 62 -10.66 12.40 -2.45
N ALA A 63 -11.70 12.27 -3.28
CA ALA A 63 -11.60 12.54 -4.71
C ALA A 63 -11.05 13.94 -5.03
N SER A 64 -11.35 14.94 -4.19
CA SER A 64 -10.96 16.34 -4.36
C SER A 64 -9.91 16.83 -3.37
N LYS A 65 -9.57 16.05 -2.33
CA LYS A 65 -8.65 16.48 -1.26
C LYS A 65 -7.32 15.72 -1.30
N VAL A 66 -6.24 16.50 -1.39
CA VAL A 66 -4.86 16.03 -1.22
C VAL A 66 -4.25 16.71 0.01
N GLU A 67 -3.62 15.93 0.87
CA GLU A 67 -2.88 16.42 2.03
C GLU A 67 -1.37 16.29 1.81
N MET A 68 -0.62 17.30 2.27
CA MET A 68 0.83 17.32 2.27
C MET A 68 1.32 17.28 3.72
N ILE A 69 1.83 16.12 4.16
CA ILE A 69 2.34 15.95 5.53
C ILE A 69 3.85 16.18 5.50
N TYR A 70 4.34 17.13 6.30
CA TYR A 70 5.78 17.41 6.40
C TYR A 70 6.51 16.26 7.12
N LEU A 71 7.58 15.76 6.52
CA LEU A 71 8.34 14.61 7.03
C LEU A 71 9.73 14.96 7.55
N GLY A 72 10.26 16.14 7.22
CA GLY A 72 11.59 16.55 7.65
C GLY A 72 12.45 17.14 6.53
N LYS A 73 13.72 17.40 6.86
CA LYS A 73 14.73 17.98 5.94
C LYS A 73 15.76 16.96 5.48
N GLN A 74 15.91 15.84 6.21
CA GLN A 74 16.94 14.86 5.92
C GLN A 74 16.35 13.66 5.18
N LYS A 75 17.15 13.06 4.32
CA LYS A 75 16.76 11.86 3.57
C LYS A 75 16.52 10.65 4.48
N THR A 76 17.19 10.60 5.64
CA THR A 76 17.00 9.59 6.68
C THR A 76 15.59 9.65 7.27
N ASP A 77 15.04 10.85 7.42
CA ASP A 77 13.69 11.08 7.98
C ASP A 77 12.60 10.38 7.16
N VAL A 78 12.84 10.12 5.87
CA VAL A 78 11.88 9.47 4.96
C VAL A 78 12.19 8.01 4.62
N ASN A 79 13.24 7.42 5.20
CA ASN A 79 13.67 6.08 4.80
C ASN A 79 12.61 5.01 5.13
N HIS A 80 11.88 5.20 6.23
CA HIS A 80 10.80 4.31 6.64
C HIS A 80 9.61 4.32 5.66
N TYR A 81 9.32 5.44 5.00
CA TYR A 81 8.30 5.54 3.94
C TYR A 81 8.69 4.81 2.66
N LYS A 82 9.99 4.79 2.30
CA LYS A 82 10.46 4.02 1.14
C LYS A 82 10.29 2.52 1.35
N ASN A 83 10.69 2.03 2.53
CA ASN A 83 10.55 0.63 2.90
C ASN A 83 9.08 0.21 2.99
N TYR A 84 8.19 1.13 3.39
CA TYR A 84 6.76 0.92 3.40
C TYR A 84 6.19 0.58 2.00
N HIS A 85 6.50 1.36 0.96
CA HIS A 85 5.94 1.11 -0.38
C HIS A 85 6.31 -0.27 -0.91
N TYR A 86 7.55 -0.69 -0.68
CA TYR A 86 8.02 -2.03 -1.01
C TYR A 86 7.25 -3.10 -0.24
N ARG A 87 7.10 -2.94 1.09
CA ARG A 87 6.38 -3.89 1.95
C ARG A 87 4.91 -4.05 1.53
N VAL A 88 4.18 -2.94 1.31
CA VAL A 88 2.78 -3.01 0.88
C VAL A 88 2.63 -3.58 -0.52
N SER A 89 3.53 -3.25 -1.44
CA SER A 89 3.54 -3.86 -2.78
C SER A 89 3.68 -5.38 -2.70
N ASN A 90 4.61 -5.86 -1.88
CA ASN A 90 4.81 -7.29 -1.66
C ASN A 90 3.63 -7.97 -0.98
N LEU A 91 3.05 -7.36 0.06
CA LEU A 91 1.85 -7.89 0.71
C LEU A 91 0.67 -7.95 -0.25
N LYS A 92 0.44 -6.93 -1.08
CA LYS A 92 -0.60 -6.94 -2.13
C LYS A 92 -0.37 -8.05 -3.16
N LYS A 93 0.89 -8.30 -3.56
CA LYS A 93 1.23 -9.43 -4.45
C LYS A 93 0.88 -10.79 -3.81
N ARG A 94 1.26 -10.99 -2.54
CA ARG A 94 0.95 -12.21 -1.78
C ARG A 94 -0.56 -12.40 -1.60
N LEU A 95 -1.28 -11.34 -1.21
CA LEU A 95 -2.73 -11.37 -1.06
C LEU A 95 -3.44 -11.77 -2.37
N ARG A 96 -3.01 -11.22 -3.51
CA ARG A 96 -3.53 -11.62 -4.83
C ARG A 96 -3.27 -13.08 -5.14
N ALA A 97 -2.08 -13.59 -4.84
CA ALA A 97 -1.76 -15.00 -5.04
C ALA A 97 -2.63 -15.91 -4.16
N MET A 98 -2.85 -15.55 -2.89
CA MET A 98 -3.72 -16.29 -1.99
C MET A 98 -5.18 -16.29 -2.47
N LYS A 99 -5.70 -15.13 -2.88
CA LYS A 99 -7.06 -15.02 -3.44
C LYS A 99 -7.25 -15.90 -4.68
N ARG A 100 -6.26 -15.95 -5.58
CA ARG A 100 -6.29 -16.85 -6.75
C ARG A 100 -6.31 -18.32 -6.34
N ARG A 101 -5.46 -18.72 -5.39
CA ARG A 101 -5.43 -20.09 -4.87
C ARG A 101 -6.76 -20.48 -4.22
N HIS A 102 -7.36 -19.56 -3.46
CA HIS A 102 -8.66 -19.76 -2.83
C HIS A 102 -9.77 -19.98 -3.86
N GLN A 103 -9.79 -19.16 -4.92
CA GLN A 103 -10.74 -19.33 -6.03
C GLN A 103 -10.56 -20.68 -6.75
N GLN A 104 -9.32 -21.12 -7.00
CA GLN A 104 -9.04 -22.42 -7.60
C GLN A 104 -9.54 -23.57 -6.72
N LEU A 105 -9.30 -23.50 -5.41
CA LEU A 105 -9.74 -24.51 -4.46
C LEU A 105 -11.27 -24.60 -4.38
N LEU A 106 -11.96 -23.45 -4.36
CA LEU A 106 -13.41 -23.40 -4.44
C LEU A 106 -13.93 -24.07 -5.73
N GLY A 107 -13.32 -23.75 -6.88
CA GLY A 107 -13.66 -24.39 -8.14
C GLY A 107 -13.51 -25.91 -8.09
N ALA A 108 -12.41 -26.43 -7.55
CA ALA A 108 -12.18 -27.86 -7.40
C ALA A 108 -13.21 -28.52 -6.47
N ILE A 109 -13.53 -27.89 -5.33
CA ILE A 109 -14.56 -28.39 -4.40
C ILE A 109 -15.92 -28.47 -5.10
N MET A 110 -16.30 -27.45 -5.87
CA MET A 110 -17.55 -27.43 -6.62
C MET A 110 -17.60 -28.55 -7.67
N SER A 111 -16.53 -28.74 -8.44
CA SER A 111 -16.45 -29.81 -9.45
C SER A 111 -16.58 -31.21 -8.83
N ILE A 112 -15.89 -31.48 -7.72
CA ILE A 112 -16.00 -32.77 -7.00
C ILE A 112 -17.43 -32.96 -6.47
N THR A 113 -18.03 -31.92 -5.90
CA THR A 113 -19.40 -31.98 -5.38
C THR A 113 -20.40 -32.30 -6.48
N GLN A 114 -20.19 -31.78 -7.70
CA GLN A 114 -21.04 -32.08 -8.86
C GLN A 114 -20.90 -33.54 -9.29
N LEU A 115 -19.67 -34.07 -9.38
CA LEU A 115 -19.41 -35.47 -9.76
C LEU A 115 -20.03 -36.46 -8.77
N VAL A 116 -19.86 -36.22 -7.46
CA VAL A 116 -20.46 -37.08 -6.42
C VAL A 116 -21.99 -37.09 -6.50
N LYS A 117 -22.62 -35.99 -6.92
CA LYS A 117 -24.08 -35.94 -7.10
C LYS A 117 -24.54 -36.74 -8.32
N THR A 118 -23.79 -36.69 -9.42
CA THR A 118 -24.14 -37.40 -10.66
C THR A 118 -23.90 -38.91 -10.58
N ASP A 119 -23.00 -39.37 -9.69
CA ASP A 119 -22.74 -40.80 -9.47
C ASP A 119 -23.72 -41.47 -8.49
N LEU A 120 -24.65 -40.69 -7.90
CA LEU A 120 -25.67 -41.15 -6.93
C LEU A 120 -27.10 -41.08 -7.49
N GLU A 121 -27.27 -40.67 -8.75
CA GLU A 121 -28.52 -40.70 -9.54
C GLU A 121 -28.47 -41.84 -10.56
#